data_AF-A0AAV6YXH5-F1
#
_entry.id   AF-A0AAV6YXH5-F1
#
_cell.length_a   1.000
_cell.length_b   1.000
_cell.length_c   1.000
_cell.angle_alpha   90.00
_cell.angle_beta   90.00
_cell.angle_gamma   90.00
#
_symmetry.space_group_name_H-M   'P 1'
#
loop_
_entity.id
_entity.type
_entity.pdbx_description
1 polymer ?
#
loop_
_entity_poly.entity_id
_entity_poly.type
_entity_poly.pdbx_seq_one_letter_code
_entity_poly.pdbx_strand_id
1 'polypeptide(L)'
;MKNKTSPTYFYMLPFSGETRSKTFITAFFFLIYVVGVVINSSIITVICLEAQLHKPMYLFICNLSIVDIFYTSVTVPKLLHMLLSGNHIVSSAQCYTQLFLFSVNVTAEEVFLFIMAYDRYVAICNPLHYHNI
;
A
#
# COMPACT_ATOMS: atom_id res chain seq x y z
N MET A 1 -22.41 -29.38 -23.12
CA MET A 1 -21.61 -28.14 -23.11
C MET A 1 -21.87 -27.39 -21.81
N LYS A 2 -20.88 -27.28 -20.90
CA LYS A 2 -21.04 -26.51 -19.66
C LYS A 2 -21.07 -25.02 -20.02
N ASN A 3 -22.15 -24.32 -19.68
CA ASN A 3 -22.22 -22.87 -19.74
C ASN A 3 -21.24 -22.31 -18.69
N LYS A 4 -20.00 -22.02 -19.09
CA LYS A 4 -19.02 -21.30 -18.28
C LYS A 4 -19.20 -19.81 -18.54
N THR A 5 -20.29 -19.22 -18.07
CA THR A 5 -20.37 -17.78 -17.92
C THR A 5 -19.52 -17.40 -16.70
N SER A 6 -18.23 -17.13 -16.91
CA SER A 6 -17.48 -16.38 -15.90
C SER A 6 -18.19 -15.05 -15.69
N PRO A 7 -18.50 -14.65 -14.45
CA PRO A 7 -19.15 -13.38 -14.19
C PRO A 7 -18.29 -12.25 -14.76
N THR A 8 -18.86 -11.47 -15.67
CA THR A 8 -18.19 -10.34 -16.32
C THR A 8 -17.98 -9.17 -15.35
N TYR A 9 -18.77 -9.14 -14.28
CA TYR A 9 -18.79 -8.10 -13.27
C TYR A 9 -18.88 -8.70 -11.86
N PHE A 10 -18.20 -8.06 -10.92
CA PHE A 10 -18.28 -8.31 -9.49
C PHE A 10 -18.94 -7.13 -8.79
N TYR A 11 -19.72 -7.44 -7.77
CA TYR A 11 -20.32 -6.44 -6.90
C TYR A 11 -19.47 -6.35 -5.63
N MET A 12 -18.71 -5.27 -5.48
CA MET A 12 -17.97 -4.98 -4.25
C MET A 12 -18.90 -4.22 -3.31
N LEU A 13 -19.28 -4.83 -2.18
CA LEU A 13 -20.08 -4.17 -1.15
C LEU A 13 -19.13 -3.55 -0.11
N PRO A 14 -18.84 -2.23 -0.16
CA PRO A 14 -17.81 -1.64 0.69
C PRO A 14 -18.26 -1.58 2.15
N PHE A 15 -19.46 -1.07 2.46
CA PHE A 15 -20.03 -1.00 3.82
C PHE A 15 -21.57 -0.91 3.77
N SER A 16 -22.28 -1.65 4.64
CA SER A 16 -23.73 -1.47 4.85
C SER A 16 -23.97 -0.46 5.99
N GLY A 17 -24.55 0.70 5.67
CA GLY A 17 -24.80 1.75 6.67
C GLY A 17 -25.60 2.92 6.12
N GLU A 18 -26.19 3.70 7.03
CA GLU A 18 -26.94 4.93 6.70
C GLU A 18 -26.07 5.98 6.00
N THR A 19 -26.70 6.89 5.24
CA THR A 19 -26.03 7.95 4.47
C THR A 19 -25.02 8.76 5.29
N ARG A 20 -25.35 9.07 6.55
CA ARG A 20 -24.46 9.79 7.47
C ARG A 20 -23.17 9.00 7.76
N SER A 21 -23.29 7.69 7.98
CA SER A 21 -22.15 6.79 8.20
C SER A 21 -21.23 6.74 6.97
N LYS A 22 -21.82 6.67 5.76
CA LYS A 22 -21.06 6.67 4.50
C LYS A 22 -20.21 7.93 4.33
N THR A 23 -20.74 9.12 4.60
CA THR A 23 -19.97 10.38 4.52
C THR A 23 -18.78 10.39 5.47
N PHE A 24 -18.96 9.93 6.71
CA PHE A 24 -17.86 9.82 7.67
C PHE A 24 -16.79 8.83 7.20
N ILE A 25 -17.20 7.66 6.71
CA ILE A 25 -16.29 6.63 6.20
C ILE A 25 -15.49 7.16 5.00
N THR A 26 -16.14 7.83 4.05
CA THR A 26 -15.48 8.45 2.90
C THR A 26 -14.46 9.50 3.34
N ALA A 27 -14.83 10.41 4.25
CA ALA A 27 -13.93 11.44 4.76
C ALA A 27 -12.73 10.83 5.49
N PHE A 28 -12.95 9.78 6.29
CA PHE A 28 -11.92 9.06 7.02
C PHE A 28 -10.89 8.41 6.09
N PHE A 29 -11.34 7.63 5.10
CA PHE A 29 -10.44 7.00 4.13
C PHE A 29 -9.70 8.02 3.26
N PHE A 30 -10.36 9.12 2.89
CA PHE A 30 -9.72 10.21 2.16
C PHE A 30 -8.60 10.86 2.98
N LEU A 31 -8.85 11.13 4.27
CA LEU A 31 -7.84 11.70 5.17
C LEU A 31 -6.65 10.77 5.34
N ILE A 32 -6.89 9.46 5.56
CA ILE A 32 -5.81 8.46 5.64
C ILE A 32 -4.97 8.45 4.38
N TYR A 33 -5.60 8.50 3.20
CA TYR A 33 -4.88 8.53 1.93
C TYR A 33 -3.97 9.75 1.83
N VAL A 34 -4.50 10.96 2.07
CA VAL A 34 -3.72 12.20 1.99
C VAL A 34 -2.58 12.19 2.98
N VAL A 35 -2.84 11.83 4.25
CA VAL A 35 -1.81 11.77 5.29
C VAL A 35 -0.74 10.75 4.94
N GLY A 36 -1.12 9.55 4.49
CA GLY A 36 -0.18 8.49 4.10
C GLY A 36 0.71 8.90 2.93
N VAL A 37 0.14 9.52 1.89
CA VAL A 37 0.92 10.03 0.75
C VAL A 37 1.87 11.15 1.18
N VAL A 38 1.42 12.09 2.01
CA VAL A 38 2.25 13.20 2.50
C VAL A 38 3.42 12.68 3.34
N ILE A 39 3.17 11.78 4.29
CA ILE A 39 4.21 11.21 5.15
C ILE A 39 5.26 10.48 4.30
N ASN A 40 4.83 9.57 3.43
CA ASN A 40 5.75 8.78 2.61
C ASN A 40 6.52 9.63 1.59
N SER A 41 5.89 10.63 0.98
CA SER A 41 6.59 11.56 0.09
C SER A 41 7.62 12.40 0.85
N SER A 42 7.31 12.79 2.09
CA SER A 42 8.24 13.54 2.95
C SER A 42 9.45 12.68 3.32
N ILE A 43 9.25 11.40 3.63
CA ILE A 43 10.34 10.45 3.91
C ILE A 43 11.27 10.33 2.70
N ILE A 44 10.71 10.10 1.50
CA ILE A 44 11.48 10.03 0.25
C ILE A 44 12.27 11.33 0.05
N THR A 45 11.61 12.49 0.22
CA THR A 45 12.24 13.81 0.04
C THR A 45 13.42 14.00 1.00
N VAL A 46 13.26 13.69 2.29
CA VAL A 46 14.32 13.83 3.30
C VAL A 46 15.52 12.94 2.95
N ILE A 47 15.28 11.70 2.54
CA ILE A 47 16.35 10.75 2.18
C ILE A 47 17.09 11.22 0.92
N CYS A 48 16.38 11.77 -0.07
CA CYS A 48 17.00 12.28 -1.29
C CYS A 48 17.81 13.56 -1.08
N LEU A 49 17.41 14.41 -0.13
CA LEU A 49 18.09 15.68 0.14
C LEU A 49 19.33 15.53 1.05
N GLU A 50 19.32 14.57 1.97
CA GLU A 50 20.37 14.40 2.95
C GLU A 50 21.30 13.22 2.59
N ALA A 51 22.48 13.54 2.06
CA ALA A 51 23.46 12.54 1.62
C ALA A 51 23.93 11.61 2.75
N GLN A 52 23.90 12.06 4.01
CA GLN A 52 24.23 11.23 5.18
C GLN A 52 23.22 10.09 5.42
N LEU A 53 22.02 10.19 4.86
CA LEU A 53 20.99 9.15 4.90
C LEU A 53 21.14 8.13 3.77
N HIS A 54 22.12 8.21 2.86
CA HIS A 54 22.35 7.18 1.83
C HIS A 54 23.03 5.90 2.40
N LYS A 55 22.48 5.38 3.50
CA LYS A 55 22.84 4.08 4.08
C LYS A 55 21.82 3.02 3.65
N PRO A 56 22.18 1.73 3.58
CA PRO A 56 21.29 0.66 3.13
C PRO A 56 19.91 0.68 3.81
N MET A 57 19.88 0.87 5.13
CA MET A 57 18.64 0.94 5.91
C MET A 57 17.67 2.03 5.42
N TYR A 58 18.15 3.24 5.16
CA TYR A 58 17.29 4.34 4.71
C TYR A 58 16.87 4.17 3.25
N LEU A 59 17.69 3.52 2.41
CA LEU A 59 17.25 3.16 1.06
C LEU A 59 16.10 2.14 1.10
N PHE A 60 16.11 1.17 2.03
CA PHE A 60 14.97 0.28 2.24
C PHE A 60 13.71 1.04 2.72
N ILE A 61 13.87 2.02 3.61
CA ILE A 61 12.77 2.90 4.04
C ILE A 61 12.21 3.69 2.84
N CYS A 62 13.06 4.21 1.96
CA CYS A 62 12.62 4.92 0.75
C CYS A 62 11.80 4.00 -0.18
N ASN A 63 12.28 2.77 -0.41
CA ASN A 63 11.54 1.78 -1.20
C ASN A 63 10.21 1.39 -0.55
N LEU A 64 10.19 1.21 0.78
CA LEU A 64 8.97 0.93 1.54
C LEU A 64 7.97 2.08 1.40
N SER A 65 8.41 3.34 1.49
CA SER A 65 7.54 4.50 1.27
C SER A 65 6.96 4.56 -0.15
N ILE A 66 7.70 4.12 -1.17
CA ILE A 66 7.18 4.00 -2.54
C ILE A 66 6.09 2.92 -2.60
N VAL A 67 6.33 1.76 -1.98
CA VAL A 67 5.35 0.66 -1.89
C VAL A 67 4.08 1.13 -1.17
N ASP A 68 4.20 1.85 -0.06
CA ASP A 68 3.05 2.38 0.69
C ASP A 68 2.19 3.34 -0.14
N ILE A 69 2.82 4.26 -0.88
CA ILE A 69 2.12 5.18 -1.78
C ILE A 69 1.40 4.41 -2.89
N PHE A 70 2.07 3.42 -3.49
CA PHE A 70 1.49 2.62 -4.57
C PHE A 70 0.33 1.76 -4.06
N TYR A 71 0.51 1.08 -2.94
CA TYR A 71 -0.51 0.26 -2.29
C TYR A 71 -1.77 1.06 -1.93
N THR A 72 -1.61 2.21 -1.27
CA THR A 72 -2.73 3.08 -0.91
C THR A 72 -3.42 3.69 -2.13
N SER A 73 -2.67 4.01 -3.19
CA SER A 73 -3.22 4.56 -4.44
C SER A 73 -3.97 3.54 -5.29
N VAL A 74 -3.65 2.24 -5.18
CA VAL A 74 -4.43 1.18 -5.85
C VAL A 74 -5.75 0.90 -5.12
N THR A 75 -5.74 0.94 -3.79
CA THR A 75 -6.87 0.50 -2.97
C THR A 75 -7.84 1.62 -2.62
N VAL A 76 -7.35 2.73 -2.09
CA VAL A 76 -8.18 3.79 -1.49
C VAL A 76 -8.97 4.59 -2.53
N PRO A 77 -8.41 5.03 -3.67
CA PRO A 77 -9.17 5.74 -4.69
C PRO A 77 -10.34 4.93 -5.25
N LYS A 78 -10.16 3.61 -5.44
CA LYS A 78 -11.25 2.73 -5.89
C LYS A 78 -12.34 2.62 -4.83
N LEU A 79 -11.96 2.47 -3.56
CA LEU A 79 -12.91 2.46 -2.44
C LEU A 79 -13.70 3.78 -2.35
N LEU A 80 -13.01 4.92 -2.42
CA LEU A 80 -13.63 6.24 -2.41
C LEU A 80 -14.59 6.44 -3.59
N HIS A 81 -14.20 6.02 -4.79
CA HIS A 81 -15.06 6.07 -5.96
C HIS A 81 -16.35 5.26 -5.76
N MET A 82 -16.24 4.03 -5.23
CA MET A 82 -17.42 3.20 -4.95
C MET A 82 -18.33 3.82 -3.89
N LEU A 83 -17.77 4.48 -2.87
CA LEU A 83 -18.55 5.14 -1.82
C LEU A 83 -19.25 6.42 -2.32
N LEU A 84 -18.58 7.21 -3.16
CA LEU A 84 -19.10 8.48 -3.69
C LEU A 84 -20.10 8.27 -4.84
N SER A 85 -19.80 7.36 -5.75
CA SER A 85 -20.64 7.07 -6.92
C SER A 85 -21.85 6.21 -6.56
N GLY A 86 -21.77 5.41 -5.49
CA GLY A 86 -22.73 4.34 -5.20
C GLY A 86 -22.69 3.19 -6.22
N ASN A 87 -21.84 3.29 -7.24
CA ASN A 87 -21.60 2.24 -8.21
C ASN A 87 -20.59 1.24 -7.66
N HIS A 88 -21.11 0.08 -7.30
CA HIS A 88 -20.37 -1.04 -6.71
C HIS A 88 -19.97 -2.10 -7.75
N ILE A 89 -20.20 -1.81 -9.03
CA ILE A 89 -19.91 -2.73 -10.13
C ILE A 89 -18.45 -2.54 -10.57
N VAL A 90 -17.69 -3.62 -10.51
CA VAL A 90 -16.30 -3.69 -10.96
C VAL A 90 -16.17 -4.80 -11.99
N SER A 91 -15.45 -4.57 -13.09
CA SER A 91 -15.24 -5.65 -14.06
C SER A 91 -14.34 -6.74 -13.48
N SER A 92 -14.49 -7.98 -13.96
CA SER A 92 -13.64 -9.09 -13.52
C SER A 92 -12.15 -8.79 -13.69
N ALA A 93 -11.75 -8.24 -14.84
CA ALA A 93 -10.37 -7.84 -15.10
C ALA A 93 -9.85 -6.81 -14.07
N GLN A 94 -10.63 -5.75 -13.77
CA GLN A 94 -10.23 -4.75 -12.77
C GLN A 94 -10.08 -5.36 -11.37
N CYS A 95 -10.99 -6.26 -10.98
CA CYS A 95 -10.93 -6.95 -9.70
C CYS A 95 -9.65 -7.81 -9.58
N TYR A 96 -9.33 -8.60 -10.61
CA TYR A 96 -8.12 -9.42 -10.62
C TYR A 96 -6.85 -8.57 -10.62
N THR A 97 -6.81 -7.48 -11.38
CA THR A 97 -5.67 -6.56 -11.38
C THR A 97 -5.49 -5.92 -10.00
N GLN A 98 -6.56 -5.45 -9.37
CA GLN A 98 -6.49 -4.87 -8.02
C GLN A 98 -6.00 -5.89 -6.99
N LEU A 99 -6.51 -7.13 -7.03
CA LEU A 99 -6.08 -8.19 -6.13
C LEU A 99 -4.61 -8.56 -6.33
N PHE A 100 -4.17 -8.69 -7.58
CA PHE A 100 -2.77 -8.98 -7.92
C PHE A 100 -1.84 -7.89 -7.40
N LEU A 101 -2.15 -6.62 -7.70
CA LEU A 101 -1.36 -5.48 -7.23
C LEU A 101 -1.34 -5.41 -5.70
N PHE A 102 -2.49 -5.64 -5.05
CA PHE A 102 -2.58 -5.71 -3.59
C PHE A 102 -1.63 -6.77 -3.02
N SER A 103 -1.69 -8.00 -3.53
CA SER A 103 -0.84 -9.11 -3.07
C SER A 103 0.64 -8.83 -3.26
N VAL A 104 1.05 -8.32 -4.42
CA VAL A 104 2.45 -7.98 -4.70
C VAL A 104 2.97 -6.91 -3.74
N ASN A 105 2.16 -5.88 -3.45
CA ASN A 105 2.55 -4.81 -2.54
C ASN A 105 2.69 -5.31 -1.10
N VAL A 106 1.73 -6.09 -0.59
CA VAL A 106 1.81 -6.66 0.77
C VAL A 106 3.06 -7.54 0.91
N THR A 107 3.34 -8.39 -0.08
CA THR A 107 4.56 -9.21 -0.06
C THR A 107 5.82 -8.34 -0.10
N ALA A 108 5.85 -7.27 -0.89
CA ALA A 108 6.99 -6.37 -0.94
C ALA A 108 7.23 -5.67 0.41
N GLU A 109 6.17 -5.17 1.04
CA GLU A 109 6.20 -4.57 2.38
C GLU A 109 6.79 -5.55 3.41
N GLU A 110 6.29 -6.78 3.48
CA GLU A 110 6.79 -7.83 4.38
C GLU A 110 8.27 -8.14 4.14
N VAL A 111 8.70 -8.25 2.88
CA VAL A 111 10.09 -8.51 2.52
C VAL A 111 11.00 -7.35 2.95
N PHE A 112 10.59 -6.11 2.71
CA PHE A 112 11.37 -4.95 3.14
C PHE A 112 11.46 -4.86 4.67
N LEU A 113 10.36 -5.08 5.39
CA LEU A 113 10.34 -5.13 6.85
C LEU A 113 11.26 -6.23 7.38
N PHE A 114 11.24 -7.42 6.77
CA PHE A 114 12.12 -8.53 7.14
C PHE A 114 13.60 -8.19 6.91
N ILE A 115 13.94 -7.61 5.75
CA ILE A 115 15.33 -7.20 5.45
C ILE A 115 15.81 -6.15 6.46
N MET A 116 14.99 -5.15 6.78
CA MET A 116 15.34 -4.14 7.77
C MET A 116 15.51 -4.72 9.18
N ALA A 117 14.63 -5.65 9.58
CA ALA A 117 14.76 -6.36 10.85
C ALA A 117 16.04 -7.20 10.90
N TYR A 118 16.36 -7.90 9.80
CA TYR A 118 17.57 -8.68 9.68
C TYR A 118 18.84 -7.81 9.72
N ASP A 119 18.86 -6.67 9.02
CA ASP A 119 19.95 -5.70 9.07
C ASP A 119 20.22 -5.24 10.51
N ARG A 120 19.17 -4.87 11.25
CA ARG A 120 19.28 -4.50 12.67
C ARG A 120 19.77 -5.64 13.55
N TYR A 121 19.32 -6.88 13.28
CA TYR A 121 19.79 -8.07 13.99
C TYR A 121 21.30 -8.29 13.80
N VAL A 122 21.80 -8.24 12.56
CA VAL A 122 23.23 -8.42 12.28
C VAL A 122 24.06 -7.30 12.90
N ALA A 123 23.59 -6.05 12.87
CA ALA A 123 24.25 -4.92 13.50
C ALA A 123 24.43 -5.09 15.02
N ILE A 124 23.47 -5.73 15.70
CA ILE A 124 23.50 -5.97 17.15
C ILE A 124 24.32 -7.21 17.49
N CYS A 125 24.09 -8.33 16.79
CA CYS A 125 24.67 -9.62 17.13
C CYS A 125 26.11 -9.79 16.62
N ASN A 126 26.50 -9.10 15.54
CA ASN A 126 27.83 -9.22 14.93
C ASN A 126 28.45 -7.85 14.57
N PRO A 127 28.60 -6.92 15.55
CA PRO A 127 29.00 -5.54 15.28
C PRO A 127 30.38 -5.41 14.62
N LEU A 128 31.32 -6.33 14.93
CA LEU A 128 32.68 -6.32 14.36
C LEU A 128 32.72 -6.73 12.88
N HIS A 129 31.74 -7.50 12.40
CA HIS A 129 31.68 -7.95 11.01
C HIS A 129 30.68 -7.14 10.17
N TYR A 130 29.78 -6.39 10.80
CA TYR A 130 28.74 -5.61 10.12
C TYR A 130 29.28 -4.58 9.12
N HIS A 131 30.47 -4.02 9.34
CA HIS A 131 31.10 -3.09 8.40
C HIS A 131 31.86 -3.75 7.24
N ASN A 132 32.02 -5.08 7.27
CA ASN A 132 32.74 -5.88 6.26
C ASN A 132 31.81 -6.79 5.42
N ILE A 133 30.51 -6.78 5.70
CA ILE A 133 29.44 -7.49 4.97
C ILE A 133 28.71 -6.47 4.10
#